data_AF-A0A4Y9Y5X0-F1
#
_entry.id   AF-A0A4Y9Y5X0-F1
#
_cell.length_a   1.000
_cell.length_b   1.000
_cell.length_c   1.000
_cell.angle_alpha   90.00
_cell.angle_beta   90.00
_cell.angle_gamma   90.00
#
_symmetry.space_group_name_H-M   'P 1'
#
loop_
_entity.id
_entity.type
_entity.pdbx_description
1 polymer ?
#
loop_
_entity_poly.entity_id
_entity_poly.type
_entity_poly.pdbx_seq_one_letter_code
_entity_poly.pdbx_strand_id
1 'polypeptide(L)'
;MTSLPIWLLALVLPTLAHEHHDELTEEQSSAPIDAILWLHICVQALVWGVLFPTGMVLGLSRSRWHVPLQSVGFLLTIGGYILGHSHGGRAFLAGVHGTMANIMLIPIALQLALGIYLKLHIQERTLRPYAVVAHGIVGKAYPVIGWTQMLFGAITVRGYCRGGHLGQCLAHYIMGSGFIAYGIIIAILLLVGETWIRRSGRSPEWWDSWVIMLWGIVNTFTEHHGSGWSVKDMQHTILGVLWWTGGALGIFLSRNNQRSVVPSLIIILTGWAMSEHAQALMISTKVHSTFGHTLMLAGVARIVEVCFIVPKYTPLEEGDGHSEHTLAEGKDEGSTAASAGRAFRHLPSFLLVCAGLLFMSATDEELDYVHDKGMDHVTYILIMFSVAFLLYTLVVVLINLYSTSGRNDASAVKEHAIELTTPTSKWYAPVPAADEGEAEPMHVIGDED
;
A
#
# COMPACT_ATOMS: atom_id res chain seq x y z
N MET A 1 -10.42 -0.86 -47.60
CA MET A 1 -9.29 -1.33 -46.76
C MET A 1 -8.15 -0.34 -46.94
N THR A 2 -8.21 0.78 -46.24
CA THR A 2 -7.27 1.90 -46.38
C THR A 2 -7.34 2.74 -45.12
N SER A 3 -6.15 3.14 -44.63
CA SER A 3 -5.90 4.27 -43.71
C SER A 3 -6.40 4.19 -42.25
N LEU A 4 -5.95 3.17 -41.50
CA LEU A 4 -5.80 3.26 -40.03
C LEU A 4 -4.60 2.38 -39.61
N PRO A 5 -3.36 2.88 -39.73
CA PRO A 5 -2.53 3.05 -38.53
C PRO A 5 -1.43 4.10 -38.73
N ILE A 6 -1.73 5.39 -38.59
CA ILE A 6 -0.67 6.43 -38.52
C ILE A 6 -0.77 7.22 -37.21
N TRP A 7 -1.93 7.27 -36.57
CA TRP A 7 -2.12 8.02 -35.33
C TRP A 7 -1.57 7.36 -34.05
N LEU A 8 -1.32 6.04 -34.06
CA LEU A 8 -0.75 5.35 -32.89
C LEU A 8 0.79 5.38 -32.82
N LEU A 9 1.47 5.69 -33.94
CA LEU A 9 2.93 5.84 -33.95
C LEU A 9 3.39 7.27 -33.62
N ALA A 10 2.49 8.26 -33.66
CA ALA A 10 2.81 9.65 -33.33
C ALA A 10 2.98 9.93 -31.82
N LEU A 11 2.70 8.95 -30.95
CA LEU A 11 2.91 9.05 -29.49
C LEU A 11 4.31 8.62 -29.05
N VAL A 12 5.19 8.25 -29.98
CA VAL A 12 6.60 7.90 -29.73
C VAL A 12 7.52 8.81 -30.53
N LEU A 13 7.25 10.11 -30.51
CA LEU A 13 8.33 11.07 -30.72
C LEU A 13 9.04 11.18 -29.36
N PRO A 14 10.34 10.87 -29.25
CA PRO A 14 11.09 11.39 -28.13
C PRO A 14 10.94 12.91 -28.24
N THR A 15 10.24 13.51 -27.28
CA THR A 15 10.45 14.93 -27.00
C THR A 15 11.95 15.09 -26.92
N LEU A 16 12.53 15.88 -27.83
CA LEU A 16 13.94 16.26 -27.80
C LEU A 16 14.23 16.71 -26.38
N ALA A 17 14.83 15.81 -25.59
CA ALA A 17 15.29 16.14 -24.26
C ALA A 17 16.37 17.19 -24.48
N HIS A 18 16.18 18.37 -23.87
CA HIS A 18 17.26 19.35 -23.78
C HIS A 18 18.50 18.66 -23.20
N GLU A 19 19.70 19.09 -23.61
CA GLU A 19 20.93 18.68 -22.95
C GLU A 19 20.76 18.89 -21.45
N HIS A 20 20.91 17.81 -20.68
CA HIS A 20 20.92 17.91 -19.23
C HIS A 20 22.16 18.70 -18.84
N HIS A 21 21.96 19.89 -18.30
CA HIS A 21 23.05 20.68 -17.76
C HIS A 21 23.58 19.98 -16.50
N ASP A 22 24.80 19.46 -16.57
CA ASP A 22 25.51 18.90 -15.41
C ASP A 22 25.86 20.00 -14.37
N GLU A 23 25.79 21.28 -14.78
CA GLU A 23 26.00 22.45 -13.94
C GLU A 23 24.87 23.48 -14.17
N LEU A 24 24.27 23.98 -13.09
CA LEU A 24 23.28 25.06 -13.12
C LEU A 24 23.88 26.34 -12.58
N THR A 25 23.50 27.49 -13.15
CA THR A 25 23.85 28.77 -12.54
C THR A 25 23.07 28.97 -11.22
N GLU A 26 23.61 29.81 -10.33
CA GLU A 26 22.93 30.17 -9.08
C GLU A 26 21.56 30.81 -9.34
N GLU A 27 21.45 31.63 -10.41
CA GLU A 27 20.18 32.22 -10.84
C GLU A 27 19.15 31.16 -11.25
N GLN A 28 19.56 30.16 -12.03
CA GLN A 28 18.68 29.08 -12.49
C GLN A 28 18.18 28.20 -11.33
N SER A 29 19.04 27.89 -10.38
CA SER A 29 18.73 27.02 -9.24
C SER A 29 17.94 27.73 -8.13
N SER A 30 18.14 29.04 -7.96
CA SER A 30 17.44 29.86 -6.94
C SER A 30 16.15 30.52 -7.45
N ALA A 31 15.91 30.55 -8.76
CA ALA A 31 14.71 31.10 -9.37
C ALA A 31 13.41 30.56 -8.71
N PRO A 32 12.31 31.33 -8.72
CA PRO A 32 11.04 30.86 -8.18
C PRO A 32 10.46 29.70 -9.02
N ILE A 33 9.67 28.86 -8.37
CA ILE A 33 8.83 27.86 -9.05
C ILE A 33 7.73 28.64 -9.79
N ASP A 34 7.70 28.50 -11.11
CA ASP A 34 6.71 29.18 -11.95
C ASP A 34 5.34 28.47 -11.92
N ALA A 35 4.33 29.10 -12.52
CA ALA A 35 2.97 28.56 -12.54
C ALA A 35 2.86 27.23 -13.30
N ILE A 36 3.69 27.03 -14.34
CA ILE A 36 3.70 25.80 -15.16
C ILE A 36 4.18 24.63 -14.31
N LEU A 37 5.27 24.82 -13.57
CA LEU A 37 5.83 23.81 -12.70
C LEU A 37 4.91 23.52 -11.49
N TRP A 38 4.28 24.55 -10.92
CA TRP A 38 3.23 24.32 -9.90
C TRP A 38 2.07 23.50 -10.46
N LEU A 39 1.63 23.78 -11.68
CA LEU A 39 0.58 23.01 -12.34
C LEU A 39 1.01 21.55 -12.56
N HIS A 40 2.25 21.32 -13.01
CA HIS A 40 2.83 19.98 -13.10
C HIS A 40 2.75 19.24 -11.76
N ILE A 41 3.26 19.84 -10.69
CA ILE A 41 3.29 19.24 -9.34
C ILE A 41 1.88 18.89 -8.88
N CYS A 42 0.94 19.83 -8.94
CA CYS A 42 -0.44 19.64 -8.48
C CYS A 42 -1.19 18.58 -9.30
N VAL A 43 -1.07 18.63 -10.63
CA VAL A 43 -1.73 17.65 -11.52
C VAL A 43 -1.17 16.25 -11.29
N GLN A 44 0.16 16.10 -11.23
CA GLN A 44 0.77 14.79 -11.02
C GLN A 44 0.47 14.22 -9.63
N ALA A 45 0.46 15.06 -8.58
CA ALA A 45 0.06 14.64 -7.24
C ALA A 45 -1.39 14.15 -7.20
N LEU A 46 -2.32 14.85 -7.88
CA LEU A 46 -3.71 14.43 -7.99
C LEU A 46 -3.85 13.11 -8.76
N VAL A 47 -3.16 12.99 -9.90
CA VAL A 47 -3.25 11.81 -10.77
C VAL A 47 -2.71 10.56 -10.08
N TRP A 48 -1.48 10.61 -9.56
CA TRP A 48 -0.81 9.48 -8.95
C TRP A 48 -1.27 9.21 -7.52
N GLY A 49 -1.56 10.27 -6.76
CA GLY A 49 -2.04 10.16 -5.39
C GLY A 49 -3.51 9.75 -5.30
N VAL A 50 -4.37 10.21 -6.21
CA VAL A 50 -5.83 10.03 -6.07
C VAL A 50 -6.46 9.27 -7.23
N LEU A 51 -6.30 9.74 -8.47
CA LEU A 51 -7.06 9.20 -9.61
C LEU A 51 -6.69 7.76 -9.96
N PHE A 52 -5.40 7.44 -10.05
CA PHE A 52 -4.95 6.08 -10.37
C PHE A 52 -5.29 5.06 -9.27
N PRO A 53 -5.06 5.33 -7.97
CA PRO A 53 -5.52 4.46 -6.90
C PRO A 53 -7.04 4.27 -6.92
N THR A 54 -7.82 5.33 -7.13
CA THR A 54 -9.28 5.26 -7.25
C THR A 54 -9.71 4.40 -8.43
N GLY A 55 -9.11 4.63 -9.60
CA GLY A 55 -9.36 3.85 -10.79
C GLY A 55 -8.97 2.38 -10.61
N MET A 56 -7.85 2.09 -9.94
CA MET A 56 -7.43 0.73 -9.60
C MET A 56 -8.50 0.04 -8.76
N VAL A 57 -8.97 0.67 -7.68
CA VAL A 57 -10.02 0.13 -6.81
C VAL A 57 -11.31 -0.17 -7.58
N LEU A 58 -11.76 0.77 -8.42
CA LEU A 58 -12.91 0.57 -9.30
C LEU A 58 -12.71 -0.60 -10.27
N GLY A 59 -11.47 -0.84 -10.70
CA GLY A 59 -11.11 -2.00 -11.53
C GLY A 59 -11.21 -3.32 -10.76
N LEU A 60 -10.76 -3.34 -9.49
CA LEU A 60 -10.86 -4.50 -8.60
C LEU A 60 -12.32 -4.87 -8.30
N SER A 61 -13.18 -3.85 -8.12
CA SER A 61 -14.61 -4.04 -7.90
C SER A 61 -15.42 -4.26 -9.19
N ARG A 62 -14.77 -4.22 -10.37
CA ARG A 62 -15.42 -4.35 -11.70
C ARG A 62 -16.46 -3.26 -11.99
N SER A 63 -16.25 -2.04 -11.48
CA SER A 63 -17.12 -0.90 -11.74
C SER A 63 -16.97 -0.36 -13.17
N ARG A 64 -18.08 0.08 -13.77
CA ARG A 64 -18.11 0.72 -15.11
C ARG A 64 -17.30 2.02 -15.18
N TRP A 65 -17.07 2.66 -14.03
CA TRP A 65 -16.31 3.91 -13.92
C TRP A 65 -14.79 3.72 -14.00
N HIS A 66 -14.30 2.48 -13.94
CA HIS A 66 -12.87 2.18 -14.05
C HIS A 66 -12.26 2.78 -15.32
N VAL A 67 -12.82 2.46 -16.49
CA VAL A 67 -12.23 2.87 -17.78
C VAL A 67 -12.27 4.39 -17.97
N PRO A 68 -13.43 5.09 -17.79
CA PRO A 68 -13.46 6.55 -17.93
C PRO A 68 -12.46 7.28 -17.03
N LEU A 69 -12.39 6.90 -15.75
CA LEU A 69 -11.48 7.54 -14.79
C LEU A 69 -10.02 7.32 -15.16
N GLN A 70 -9.66 6.09 -15.56
CA GLN A 70 -8.30 5.76 -16.00
C GLN A 70 -7.92 6.51 -17.27
N SER A 71 -8.83 6.64 -18.25
CA SER A 71 -8.59 7.42 -19.46
C SER A 71 -8.29 8.89 -19.15
N VAL A 72 -9.03 9.51 -18.24
CA VAL A 72 -8.73 10.87 -17.76
C VAL A 72 -7.37 10.92 -17.07
N GLY A 73 -7.05 9.93 -16.22
CA GLY A 73 -5.75 9.82 -15.58
C GLY A 73 -4.59 9.79 -16.57
N PHE A 74 -4.68 8.99 -17.64
CA PHE A 74 -3.66 8.93 -18.68
C PHE A 74 -3.51 10.26 -19.45
N LEU A 75 -4.62 10.91 -19.82
CA LEU A 75 -4.57 12.21 -20.50
C LEU A 75 -3.90 13.28 -19.63
N LEU A 76 -4.25 13.33 -18.34
CA LEU A 76 -3.63 14.24 -17.38
C LEU A 76 -2.16 13.90 -17.12
N THR A 77 -1.79 12.60 -17.16
CA THR A 77 -0.40 12.16 -17.04
C THR A 77 0.44 12.70 -18.21
N ILE A 78 -0.06 12.57 -19.44
CA ILE A 78 0.60 13.11 -20.65
C ILE A 78 0.71 14.63 -20.55
N GLY A 79 -0.38 15.32 -20.20
CA GLY A 79 -0.39 16.76 -20.03
C GLY A 79 0.63 17.24 -18.99
N GLY A 80 0.67 16.58 -17.82
CA GLY A 80 1.65 16.95 -16.80
C GLY A 80 3.09 16.56 -17.16
N TYR A 81 3.32 15.49 -17.93
CA TYR A 81 4.66 15.19 -18.46
C TYR A 81 5.18 16.34 -19.35
N ILE A 82 4.31 16.88 -20.21
CA ILE A 82 4.63 18.04 -21.06
C ILE A 82 4.92 19.27 -20.18
N LEU A 83 4.06 19.58 -19.21
CA LEU A 83 4.25 20.70 -18.29
C LEU A 83 5.59 20.62 -17.54
N GLY A 84 6.01 19.42 -17.14
CA GLY A 84 7.28 19.20 -16.44
C GLY A 84 8.51 19.43 -17.31
N HIS A 85 8.37 19.44 -18.63
CA HIS A 85 9.46 19.74 -19.57
C HIS A 85 9.33 21.12 -20.23
N SER A 86 8.20 21.81 -20.05
CA SER A 86 7.94 23.12 -20.68
C SER A 86 7.96 24.29 -19.70
N HIS A 87 8.34 24.07 -18.44
CA HIS A 87 8.47 25.16 -17.47
C HIS A 87 9.71 26.03 -17.77
N GLY A 88 9.62 27.32 -17.48
CA GLY A 88 10.71 28.29 -17.66
C GLY A 88 11.27 28.84 -16.34
N GLY A 89 10.68 28.43 -15.20
CA GLY A 89 11.12 28.83 -13.85
C GLY A 89 12.34 28.05 -13.36
N ARG A 90 12.41 27.80 -12.05
CA ARG A 90 13.50 27.05 -11.40
C ARG A 90 13.95 25.82 -12.19
N ALA A 91 15.24 25.73 -12.48
CA ALA A 91 15.86 24.55 -13.06
C ALA A 91 16.33 23.58 -11.97
N PHE A 92 16.36 22.29 -12.30
CA PHE A 92 16.84 21.23 -11.41
C PHE A 92 17.92 20.42 -12.09
N LEU A 93 18.94 20.04 -11.32
CA LEU A 93 19.96 19.10 -11.79
C LEU A 93 19.31 17.78 -12.17
N ALA A 94 19.94 17.05 -13.10
CA ALA A 94 19.58 15.69 -13.41
C ALA A 94 19.49 14.87 -12.10
N GLY A 95 18.43 14.09 -11.97
CA GLY A 95 18.10 13.41 -10.72
C GLY A 95 17.12 12.28 -10.92
N VAL A 96 16.96 11.50 -9.85
CA VAL A 96 16.17 10.26 -9.87
C VAL A 96 14.71 10.46 -10.26
N HIS A 97 14.13 11.65 -10.03
CA HIS A 97 12.77 11.97 -10.46
C HIS A 97 12.61 11.97 -11.98
N GLY A 98 13.52 12.62 -12.71
CA GLY A 98 13.48 12.67 -14.17
C GLY A 98 13.80 11.31 -14.79
N THR A 99 14.80 10.60 -14.24
CA THR A 99 15.12 9.24 -14.68
C THR A 99 13.95 8.28 -14.44
N MET A 100 13.34 8.32 -13.26
CA MET A 100 12.19 7.47 -12.93
C MET A 100 10.96 7.82 -13.77
N ALA A 101 10.72 9.11 -14.08
CA ALA A 101 9.65 9.51 -15.00
C ALA A 101 9.75 8.82 -16.36
N ASN A 102 10.97 8.72 -16.91
CA ASN A 102 11.21 8.01 -18.17
C ASN A 102 11.01 6.50 -18.03
N ILE A 103 11.48 5.90 -16.94
CA ILE A 103 11.27 4.46 -16.66
C ILE A 103 9.77 4.15 -16.53
N MET A 104 8.99 5.05 -15.92
CA MET A 104 7.55 4.90 -15.74
C MET A 104 6.76 4.87 -17.04
N LEU A 105 7.30 5.36 -18.16
CA LEU A 105 6.65 5.23 -19.46
C LEU A 105 6.38 3.77 -19.84
N ILE A 106 7.21 2.84 -19.38
CA ILE A 106 7.05 1.39 -19.64
C ILE A 106 5.77 0.84 -18.97
N PRO A 107 5.58 0.91 -17.63
CA PRO A 107 4.36 0.43 -17.01
C PRO A 107 3.11 1.23 -17.42
N ILE A 108 3.25 2.50 -17.80
CA ILE A 108 2.16 3.32 -18.38
C ILE A 108 1.70 2.75 -19.72
N ALA A 109 2.63 2.59 -20.67
CA ALA A 109 2.33 2.05 -21.99
C ALA A 109 1.79 0.62 -21.90
N LEU A 110 2.39 -0.22 -21.04
CA LEU A 110 1.96 -1.60 -20.83
C LEU A 110 0.52 -1.67 -20.30
N GLN A 111 0.19 -0.87 -19.27
CA GLN A 111 -1.15 -0.86 -18.70
C GLN A 111 -2.20 -0.37 -19.70
N LEU A 112 -1.88 0.68 -20.46
CA LEU A 112 -2.77 1.23 -21.49
C LEU A 112 -2.99 0.21 -22.63
N ALA A 113 -1.92 -0.41 -23.13
CA ALA A 113 -2.00 -1.41 -24.19
C ALA A 113 -2.81 -2.64 -23.76
N LEU A 114 -2.55 -3.17 -22.56
CA LEU A 114 -3.32 -4.28 -21.99
C LEU A 114 -4.79 -3.88 -21.76
N GLY A 115 -5.05 -2.66 -21.28
CA GLY A 115 -6.41 -2.15 -21.08
C GLY A 115 -7.21 -2.07 -22.38
N ILE A 116 -6.60 -1.54 -23.45
CA ILE A 116 -7.20 -1.50 -24.79
C ILE A 116 -7.44 -2.92 -25.29
N TYR A 117 -6.42 -3.79 -25.24
CA TYR A 117 -6.51 -5.18 -25.68
C TYR A 117 -7.67 -5.92 -25.00
N LEU A 118 -7.79 -5.81 -23.67
CA LEU A 118 -8.85 -6.46 -22.90
C LEU A 118 -10.24 -5.91 -23.25
N LYS A 119 -10.34 -4.64 -23.65
CA LYS A 119 -11.61 -4.01 -24.06
C LYS A 119 -12.05 -4.41 -25.47
N LEU A 120 -11.14 -4.82 -26.33
CA LEU A 120 -11.45 -5.31 -27.68
C LEU A 120 -12.03 -6.73 -27.72
N HIS A 121 -11.99 -7.47 -26.60
CA HIS A 121 -12.54 -8.84 -26.50
C HIS A 121 -11.97 -9.84 -27.53
N ILE A 122 -10.68 -9.68 -27.86
CA ILE A 122 -9.97 -10.56 -28.81
C ILE A 122 -9.37 -11.75 -28.04
N GLN A 123 -9.29 -12.94 -28.66
CA GLN A 123 -8.59 -14.13 -28.14
C GLN A 123 -9.01 -14.56 -26.71
N GLU A 124 -10.32 -14.64 -26.48
CA GLU A 124 -10.88 -14.84 -25.15
C GLU A 124 -10.42 -16.12 -24.42
N ARG A 125 -10.10 -17.18 -25.16
CA ARG A 125 -9.72 -18.49 -24.61
C ARG A 125 -8.20 -18.75 -24.56
N THR A 126 -7.38 -17.91 -25.19
CA THR A 126 -5.93 -18.16 -25.32
C THR A 126 -5.12 -17.14 -24.55
N LEU A 127 -5.00 -15.91 -25.06
CA LEU A 127 -4.12 -14.87 -24.51
C LEU A 127 -4.81 -14.00 -23.46
N ARG A 128 -6.13 -13.83 -23.56
CA ARG A 128 -6.89 -12.96 -22.66
C ARG A 128 -6.73 -13.29 -21.17
N PRO A 129 -6.76 -14.57 -20.71
CA PRO A 129 -6.57 -14.88 -19.30
C PRO A 129 -5.24 -14.36 -18.74
N TYR A 130 -4.15 -14.52 -19.48
CA TYR A 130 -2.83 -14.01 -19.11
C TYR A 130 -2.78 -12.48 -19.12
N ALA A 131 -3.39 -11.85 -20.12
CA ALA A 131 -3.48 -10.38 -20.19
C ALA A 131 -4.27 -9.78 -19.01
N VAL A 132 -5.34 -10.46 -18.54
CA VAL A 132 -6.08 -10.04 -17.33
C VAL A 132 -5.19 -10.09 -16.09
N VAL A 133 -4.39 -11.14 -15.94
CA VAL A 133 -3.44 -11.26 -14.82
C VAL A 133 -2.37 -10.18 -14.89
N ALA A 134 -1.75 -10.00 -16.06
CA ALA A 134 -0.72 -8.96 -16.26
C ALA A 134 -1.25 -7.55 -15.99
N HIS A 135 -2.39 -7.18 -16.56
CA HIS A 135 -3.05 -5.89 -16.31
C HIS A 135 -3.39 -5.71 -14.82
N GLY A 136 -3.79 -6.79 -14.16
CA GLY A 136 -4.09 -6.81 -12.74
C GLY A 136 -2.85 -6.73 -11.84
N ILE A 137 -1.67 -7.16 -12.27
CA ILE A 137 -0.41 -7.02 -11.51
C ILE A 137 0.13 -5.60 -11.68
N VAL A 138 0.27 -5.16 -12.93
CA VAL A 138 0.80 -3.83 -13.26
C VAL A 138 -0.06 -2.74 -12.62
N GLY A 139 -1.40 -2.80 -12.80
CA GLY A 139 -2.31 -1.81 -12.20
C GLY A 139 -2.29 -1.79 -10.67
N LYS A 140 -2.02 -2.92 -9.99
CA LYS A 140 -1.89 -2.94 -8.52
C LYS A 140 -0.55 -2.40 -8.02
N ALA A 141 0.46 -2.33 -8.88
CA ALA A 141 1.75 -1.71 -8.55
C ALA A 141 1.73 -0.17 -8.65
N TYR A 142 0.74 0.42 -9.32
CA TYR A 142 0.66 1.87 -9.56
C TYR A 142 0.69 2.73 -8.30
N PRO A 143 0.01 2.40 -7.19
CA PRO A 143 0.12 3.19 -5.97
C PRO A 143 1.56 3.26 -5.44
N VAL A 144 2.33 2.16 -5.54
CA VAL A 144 3.74 2.12 -5.12
C VAL A 144 4.61 2.93 -6.07
N ILE A 145 4.44 2.74 -7.38
CA ILE A 145 5.20 3.48 -8.40
C ILE A 145 4.92 4.99 -8.31
N GLY A 146 3.65 5.36 -8.15
CA GLY A 146 3.20 6.74 -7.99
C GLY A 146 3.72 7.38 -6.70
N TRP A 147 3.65 6.66 -5.57
CA TRP A 147 4.24 7.10 -4.30
C TRP A 147 5.73 7.41 -4.45
N THR A 148 6.50 6.48 -5.01
CA THR A 148 7.95 6.66 -5.25
C THR A 148 8.21 7.87 -6.14
N GLN A 149 7.47 8.05 -7.23
CA GLN A 149 7.67 9.19 -8.13
C GLN A 149 7.33 10.53 -7.48
N MET A 150 6.26 10.59 -6.68
CA MET A 150 5.90 11.79 -5.92
C MET A 150 6.97 12.13 -4.86
N LEU A 151 7.51 11.13 -4.16
CA LEU A 151 8.63 11.32 -3.23
C LEU A 151 9.87 11.85 -3.94
N PHE A 152 10.26 11.25 -5.07
CA PHE A 152 11.36 11.76 -5.87
C PHE A 152 11.11 13.21 -6.34
N GLY A 153 9.86 13.57 -6.64
CA GLY A 153 9.49 14.96 -6.94
C GLY A 153 9.74 15.89 -5.76
N ALA A 154 9.28 15.52 -4.56
CA ALA A 154 9.51 16.29 -3.33
C ALA A 154 11.00 16.47 -3.02
N ILE A 155 11.78 15.39 -3.12
CA ILE A 155 13.24 15.40 -2.97
C ILE A 155 13.89 16.34 -4.01
N THR A 156 13.44 16.27 -5.27
CA THR A 156 13.97 17.11 -6.36
C THR A 156 13.71 18.60 -6.14
N VAL A 157 12.50 18.97 -5.71
CA VAL A 157 12.13 20.38 -5.45
C VAL A 157 13.03 21.03 -4.40
N ARG A 158 13.49 20.24 -3.43
CA ARG A 158 14.32 20.70 -2.32
C ARG A 158 15.82 20.46 -2.53
N GLY A 159 16.17 19.61 -3.49
CA GLY A 159 17.55 19.23 -3.79
C GLY A 159 18.17 18.27 -2.79
N TYR A 160 17.35 17.54 -2.01
CA TYR A 160 17.80 16.60 -0.99
C TYR A 160 18.43 15.33 -1.58
N CYS A 161 19.05 14.54 -0.70
CA CYS A 161 19.58 13.20 -0.96
C CYS A 161 20.73 13.20 -1.97
N ARG A 162 21.58 14.23 -1.91
CA ARG A 162 22.79 14.36 -2.74
C ARG A 162 24.06 14.29 -1.88
N GLY A 163 25.19 13.97 -2.52
CA GLY A 163 26.48 13.90 -1.85
C GLY A 163 26.51 12.86 -0.71
N GLY A 164 27.06 13.25 0.44
CA GLY A 164 27.22 12.38 1.61
C GLY A 164 25.91 12.02 2.35
N HIS A 165 24.77 12.61 1.97
CA HIS A 165 23.49 12.42 2.67
C HIS A 165 22.66 11.24 2.12
N LEU A 166 23.06 10.63 1.01
CA LEU A 166 22.26 9.61 0.32
C LEU A 166 21.88 8.42 1.23
N GLY A 167 22.82 7.90 2.02
CA GLY A 167 22.55 6.77 2.92
C GLY A 167 21.49 7.10 3.97
N GLN A 168 21.59 8.28 4.58
CA GLN A 168 20.64 8.79 5.58
C GLN A 168 19.25 8.96 4.96
N CYS A 169 19.18 9.56 3.77
CA CYS A 169 17.95 9.68 3.00
C CYS A 169 17.31 8.33 2.69
N LEU A 170 18.07 7.38 2.15
CA LEU A 170 17.55 6.05 1.80
C LEU A 170 16.97 5.36 3.04
N ALA A 171 17.68 5.41 4.17
CA ALA A 171 17.20 4.87 5.43
C ALA A 171 15.83 5.46 5.83
N HIS A 172 15.69 6.78 5.84
CA HIS A 172 14.47 7.45 6.28
C HIS A 172 13.30 7.26 5.31
N TYR A 173 13.54 7.47 4.02
CA TYR A 173 12.49 7.36 3.01
C TYR A 173 12.01 5.92 2.79
N ILE A 174 12.91 4.93 2.77
CA ILE A 174 12.53 3.52 2.57
C ILE A 174 11.80 3.00 3.82
N MET A 175 12.37 3.17 5.01
CA MET A 175 11.74 2.65 6.24
C MET A 175 10.46 3.40 6.57
N GLY A 176 10.43 4.73 6.40
CA GLY A 176 9.22 5.54 6.61
C GLY A 176 8.09 5.14 5.66
N SER A 177 8.40 4.98 4.37
CA SER A 177 7.44 4.43 3.40
C SER A 177 7.01 3.00 3.75
N GLY A 178 7.91 2.19 4.31
CA GLY A 178 7.63 0.85 4.81
C GLY A 178 6.60 0.84 5.93
N PHE A 179 6.71 1.73 6.91
CA PHE A 179 5.72 1.88 7.99
C PHE A 179 4.37 2.37 7.46
N ILE A 180 4.35 3.30 6.49
CA ILE A 180 3.11 3.73 5.82
C ILE A 180 2.45 2.54 5.10
N ALA A 181 3.23 1.81 4.29
CA ALA A 181 2.74 0.64 3.57
C ALA A 181 2.21 -0.43 4.53
N TYR A 182 2.91 -0.69 5.64
CA TYR A 182 2.47 -1.60 6.68
C TYR A 182 1.15 -1.13 7.30
N GLY A 183 1.03 0.14 7.67
CA GLY A 183 -0.22 0.72 8.16
C GLY A 183 -1.39 0.54 7.20
N ILE A 184 -1.17 0.76 5.89
CA ILE A 184 -2.19 0.56 4.84
C ILE A 184 -2.57 -0.92 4.71
N ILE A 185 -1.61 -1.84 4.72
CA ILE A 185 -1.87 -3.29 4.65
C ILE A 185 -2.70 -3.72 5.86
N ILE A 186 -2.35 -3.25 7.06
CA ILE A 186 -3.12 -3.53 8.27
C ILE A 186 -4.54 -2.95 8.20
N ALA A 187 -4.71 -1.73 7.67
CA ALA A 187 -6.03 -1.17 7.45
C ALA A 187 -6.87 -2.05 6.49
N ILE A 188 -6.30 -2.51 5.38
CA ILE A 188 -6.97 -3.42 4.44
C ILE A 188 -7.36 -4.73 5.15
N LEU A 189 -6.43 -5.32 5.90
CA LEU A 189 -6.67 -6.59 6.61
C LEU A 189 -7.79 -6.46 7.65
N LEU A 190 -7.78 -5.39 8.46
CA LEU A 190 -8.75 -5.19 9.55
C LEU A 190 -10.13 -4.72 9.07
N LEU A 191 -10.20 -4.00 7.94
CA LEU A 191 -11.46 -3.41 7.46
C LEU A 191 -12.18 -4.29 6.43
N VAL A 192 -11.45 -4.99 5.56
CA VAL A 192 -12.03 -5.79 4.46
C VAL A 192 -11.36 -7.15 4.24
N GLY A 193 -10.32 -7.49 5.02
CA GLY A 193 -9.48 -8.66 4.79
C GLY A 193 -9.96 -9.98 5.42
N GLU A 194 -11.08 -10.00 6.14
CA GLU A 194 -11.56 -11.18 6.88
C GLU A 194 -11.65 -12.44 5.98
N THR A 195 -12.27 -12.31 4.81
CA THR A 195 -12.39 -13.43 3.86
C THR A 195 -11.04 -13.95 3.39
N TRP A 196 -10.05 -13.06 3.20
CA TRP A 196 -8.70 -13.43 2.82
C TRP A 196 -7.93 -14.12 3.96
N ILE A 197 -8.13 -13.69 5.20
CA ILE A 197 -7.50 -14.31 6.37
C ILE A 197 -8.04 -15.73 6.56
N ARG A 198 -9.37 -15.91 6.47
CA ARG A 198 -10.01 -17.23 6.63
C ARG A 198 -9.56 -18.25 5.59
N ARG A 199 -9.39 -17.82 4.32
CA ARG A 199 -8.90 -18.70 3.25
C ARG A 199 -7.38 -18.94 3.30
N SER A 200 -6.59 -18.01 3.86
CA SER A 200 -5.13 -18.19 3.93
C SER A 200 -4.74 -19.19 5.02
N GLY A 201 -5.60 -19.39 6.03
CA GLY A 201 -5.32 -20.26 7.17
C GLY A 201 -4.14 -19.78 8.02
N ARG A 202 -3.73 -18.51 7.88
CA ARG A 202 -2.61 -17.89 8.58
C ARG A 202 -3.04 -16.61 9.25
N SER A 203 -2.57 -16.40 10.48
CA SER A 203 -2.84 -15.20 11.24
C SER A 203 -2.07 -14.03 10.62
N PRO A 204 -2.59 -12.79 10.68
CA PRO A 204 -1.85 -11.61 10.24
C PRO A 204 -0.46 -11.53 10.87
N GLU A 205 -0.33 -11.90 12.14
CA GLU A 205 0.92 -11.84 12.89
C GLU A 205 1.94 -12.87 12.42
N TRP A 206 1.51 -13.96 11.79
CA TRP A 206 2.42 -14.89 11.11
C TRP A 206 3.12 -14.21 9.93
N TRP A 207 2.39 -13.45 9.12
CA TRP A 207 2.96 -12.68 8.01
C TRP A 207 3.84 -11.53 8.51
N ASP A 208 3.37 -10.79 9.51
CA ASP A 208 4.14 -9.70 10.12
C ASP A 208 5.48 -10.21 10.68
N SER A 209 5.46 -11.38 11.32
CA SER A 209 6.67 -12.00 11.88
C SER A 209 7.70 -12.39 10.79
N TRP A 210 7.25 -12.84 9.62
CA TRP A 210 8.15 -13.10 8.48
C TRP A 210 8.77 -11.83 7.93
N VAL A 211 7.98 -10.77 7.75
CA VAL A 211 8.49 -9.48 7.28
C VAL A 211 9.51 -8.92 8.26
N ILE A 212 9.18 -8.92 9.56
CA ILE A 212 10.08 -8.48 10.62
C ILE A 212 11.37 -9.33 10.64
N MET A 213 11.24 -10.65 10.45
CA MET A 213 12.41 -11.53 10.44
C MET A 213 13.36 -11.23 9.28
N LEU A 214 12.82 -11.23 8.06
CA LEU A 214 13.61 -11.05 6.84
C LEU A 214 14.21 -9.65 6.77
N TRP A 215 13.43 -8.61 7.13
CA TRP A 215 13.94 -7.25 7.20
C TRP A 215 15.02 -7.10 8.27
N GLY A 216 14.82 -7.71 9.45
CA GLY A 216 15.83 -7.71 10.52
C GLY A 216 17.16 -8.34 10.10
N ILE A 217 17.11 -9.43 9.30
CA ILE A 217 18.31 -10.05 8.74
C ILE A 217 19.04 -9.06 7.83
N VAL A 218 18.33 -8.45 6.88
CA VAL A 218 18.91 -7.46 5.96
C VAL A 218 19.54 -6.32 6.77
N ASN A 219 18.78 -5.69 7.67
CA ASN A 219 19.25 -4.56 8.47
C ASN A 219 20.47 -4.90 9.34
N THR A 220 20.55 -6.12 9.88
CA THR A 220 21.71 -6.56 10.67
C THR A 220 23.00 -6.54 9.86
N PHE A 221 22.94 -6.97 8.60
CA PHE A 221 24.13 -7.15 7.76
C PHE A 221 24.41 -6.00 6.81
N THR A 222 23.48 -5.06 6.63
CA THR A 222 23.64 -3.93 5.71
C THR A 222 23.92 -2.60 6.40
N GLU A 223 23.75 -2.46 7.71
CA GLU A 223 23.82 -1.13 8.33
C GLU A 223 25.25 -0.57 8.45
N HIS A 224 26.22 -1.41 8.78
CA HIS A 224 27.60 -0.96 8.96
C HIS A 224 28.28 -0.73 7.61
N HIS A 225 28.63 0.53 7.34
CA HIS A 225 29.38 0.95 6.17
C HIS A 225 30.64 1.69 6.61
N GLY A 226 31.80 1.03 6.56
CA GLY A 226 33.07 1.67 6.90
C GLY A 226 34.10 0.71 7.50
N SER A 227 35.19 1.28 8.00
CA SER A 227 36.28 0.52 8.63
C SER A 227 36.21 0.47 10.16
N GLY A 228 35.41 1.34 10.79
CA GLY A 228 35.28 1.44 12.25
C GLY A 228 33.84 1.58 12.70
N TRP A 229 33.50 0.98 13.84
CA TRP A 229 32.14 0.99 14.39
C TRP A 229 31.84 2.27 15.14
N SER A 230 30.76 2.95 14.75
CA SER A 230 30.18 4.04 15.53
C SER A 230 29.15 3.51 16.55
N VAL A 231 28.81 4.31 17.56
CA VAL A 231 27.71 3.98 18.49
C VAL A 231 26.38 3.89 17.76
N LYS A 232 26.18 4.73 16.74
CA LYS A 232 24.98 4.72 15.88
C LYS A 232 24.89 3.42 15.07
N ASP A 233 26.01 2.97 14.49
CA ASP A 233 26.07 1.70 13.76
C ASP A 233 25.68 0.54 14.67
N MET A 234 26.22 0.50 15.89
CA MET A 234 25.92 -0.55 16.84
C MET A 234 24.45 -0.53 17.29
N GLN A 235 23.87 0.64 17.52
CA GLN A 235 22.45 0.79 17.85
C GLN A 235 21.53 0.32 16.71
N HIS A 236 21.84 0.66 15.47
CA HIS A 236 21.02 0.26 14.33
C HIS A 236 21.21 -1.23 13.97
N THR A 237 22.43 -1.76 14.04
CA THR A 237 22.70 -3.19 13.85
C THR A 237 22.02 -4.04 14.92
N ILE A 238 22.09 -3.65 16.20
CA ILE A 238 21.44 -4.43 17.27
C ILE A 238 19.91 -4.37 17.18
N LEU A 239 19.35 -3.28 16.64
CA LEU A 239 17.93 -3.20 16.31
C LEU A 239 17.55 -4.22 15.22
N GLY A 240 18.41 -4.40 14.21
CA GLY A 240 18.27 -5.48 13.23
C GLY A 240 18.27 -6.87 13.89
N VAL A 241 19.16 -7.10 14.85
CA VAL A 241 19.23 -8.36 15.61
C VAL A 241 17.97 -8.62 16.41
N LEU A 242 17.46 -7.60 17.10
CA LEU A 242 16.18 -7.66 17.80
C LEU A 242 15.04 -8.06 16.85
N TRP A 243 14.99 -7.43 15.67
CA TRP A 243 13.95 -7.72 14.68
C TRP A 243 14.01 -9.16 14.20
N TRP A 244 15.17 -9.69 13.78
CA TRP A 244 15.17 -11.04 13.24
C TRP A 244 14.97 -12.13 14.29
N THR A 245 15.55 -11.96 15.49
CA THR A 245 15.36 -12.91 16.59
C THR A 245 13.92 -12.89 17.10
N GLY A 246 13.33 -11.71 17.26
CA GLY A 246 11.92 -11.55 17.63
C GLY A 246 10.97 -12.06 16.54
N GLY A 247 11.28 -11.81 15.27
CA GLY A 247 10.51 -12.32 14.13
C GLY A 247 10.50 -13.84 14.08
N ALA A 248 11.65 -14.50 14.32
CA ALA A 248 11.72 -15.96 14.42
C ALA A 248 10.81 -16.52 15.55
N LEU A 249 10.82 -15.87 16.73
CA LEU A 249 9.89 -16.22 17.82
C LEU A 249 8.42 -16.01 17.41
N GLY A 250 8.12 -14.90 16.74
CA GLY A 250 6.78 -14.57 16.26
C GLY A 250 6.25 -15.60 15.25
N ILE A 251 7.09 -16.07 14.32
CA ILE A 251 6.77 -17.14 13.37
C ILE A 251 6.43 -18.43 14.13
N PHE A 252 7.25 -18.79 15.11
CA PHE A 252 7.07 -20.01 15.88
C PHE A 252 5.78 -19.98 16.71
N LEU A 253 5.50 -18.87 17.40
CA LEU A 253 4.28 -18.73 18.22
C LEU A 253 3.02 -18.58 17.39
N SER A 254 3.11 -18.00 16.20
CA SER A 254 1.98 -17.85 15.27
C SER A 254 1.75 -19.08 14.39
N ARG A 255 2.49 -20.18 14.62
CA ARG A 255 2.25 -21.46 13.93
C ARG A 255 0.82 -21.95 14.18
N ASN A 256 0.27 -22.69 13.24
CA ASN A 256 -1.09 -23.23 13.34
C ASN A 256 -2.15 -22.14 13.57
N ASN A 257 -2.02 -21.02 12.86
CA ASN A 257 -2.97 -19.90 12.85
C ASN A 257 -3.24 -19.26 14.22
N GLN A 258 -2.28 -19.35 15.16
CA GLN A 258 -2.40 -18.70 16.46
C GLN A 258 -2.10 -17.19 16.32
N ARG A 259 -2.81 -16.37 17.10
CA ARG A 259 -2.53 -14.94 17.25
C ARG A 259 -1.32 -14.75 18.18
N SER A 260 -0.50 -13.73 17.94
CA SER A 260 0.71 -13.46 18.73
C SER A 260 0.97 -11.98 18.90
N VAL A 261 1.32 -11.54 20.11
CA VAL A 261 1.66 -10.14 20.39
C VAL A 261 3.13 -9.81 20.04
N VAL A 262 3.94 -10.81 19.68
CA VAL A 262 5.40 -10.65 19.48
C VAL A 262 5.75 -9.55 18.46
N PRO A 263 5.12 -9.48 17.27
CA PRO A 263 5.36 -8.36 16.35
C PRO A 263 5.14 -6.99 17.00
N SER A 264 4.10 -6.85 17.82
CA SER A 264 3.79 -5.59 18.50
C SER A 264 4.82 -5.23 19.56
N LEU A 265 5.35 -6.22 20.29
CA LEU A 265 6.43 -6.01 21.26
C LEU A 265 7.71 -5.51 20.58
N ILE A 266 8.07 -6.07 19.42
CA ILE A 266 9.24 -5.63 18.64
C ILE A 266 9.08 -4.17 18.20
N ILE A 267 7.88 -3.81 17.73
CA ILE A 267 7.55 -2.43 17.35
C ILE A 267 7.63 -1.47 18.55
N ILE A 268 7.16 -1.88 19.74
CA ILE A 268 7.29 -1.07 20.97
C ILE A 268 8.76 -0.88 21.36
N LEU A 269 9.56 -1.95 21.37
CA LEU A 269 10.98 -1.87 21.71
C LEU A 269 11.75 -0.99 20.71
N THR A 270 11.38 -1.07 19.43
CA THR A 270 11.91 -0.19 18.38
C THR A 270 11.54 1.26 18.65
N GLY A 271 10.28 1.54 18.97
CA GLY A 271 9.82 2.88 19.30
C GLY A 271 10.53 3.46 20.52
N TRP A 272 10.75 2.66 21.57
CA TRP A 272 11.53 3.07 22.73
C TRP A 272 12.98 3.40 22.36
N ALA A 273 13.67 2.53 21.64
CA ALA A 273 15.05 2.76 21.22
C ALA A 273 15.20 4.06 20.39
N MET A 274 14.25 4.30 19.48
CA MET A 274 14.22 5.50 18.66
C MET A 274 13.82 6.75 19.44
N SER A 275 13.07 6.59 20.54
CA SER A 275 12.68 7.71 21.39
C SER A 275 13.84 8.34 22.16
N GLU A 276 14.88 7.53 22.41
CA GLU A 276 16.12 7.88 23.10
C GLU A 276 17.29 8.10 22.11
N HIS A 277 17.01 8.11 20.80
CA HIS A 277 18.05 8.27 19.78
C HIS A 277 18.42 9.75 19.61
N ALA A 278 19.47 10.16 20.32
CA ALA A 278 19.99 11.53 20.28
C ALA A 278 20.55 11.88 18.89
N GLN A 279 20.18 13.06 18.40
CA GLN A 279 20.61 13.60 17.11
C GLN A 279 21.43 14.88 17.32
N ALA A 280 22.16 15.30 16.28
CA ALA A 280 22.98 16.51 16.33
C ALA A 280 22.14 17.77 16.64
N LEU A 281 20.93 17.84 16.09
CA LEU A 281 19.99 18.93 16.32
C LEU A 281 18.94 18.54 17.36
N MET A 282 18.58 19.50 18.22
CA MET A 282 17.49 19.29 19.18
C MET A 282 16.14 19.09 18.48
N ILE A 283 15.86 19.82 17.39
CA ILE A 283 14.63 19.58 16.60
C ILE A 283 14.58 18.13 16.09
N SER A 284 15.69 17.59 15.60
CA SER A 284 15.79 16.21 15.13
C SER A 284 15.58 15.21 16.24
N THR A 285 16.18 15.43 17.41
CA THR A 285 15.94 14.59 18.59
C THR A 285 14.47 14.61 19.00
N LYS A 286 13.78 15.76 18.96
CA LYS A 286 12.34 15.83 19.30
C LYS A 286 11.43 15.15 18.27
N VAL A 287 11.74 15.27 16.98
CA VAL A 287 10.98 14.61 15.90
C VAL A 287 11.14 13.09 15.98
N HIS A 288 12.38 12.60 16.14
CA HIS A 288 12.66 11.17 16.36
C HIS A 288 12.00 10.65 17.64
N SER A 289 12.02 11.44 18.72
CA SER A 289 11.33 11.09 19.96
C SER A 289 9.82 10.91 19.76
N THR A 290 9.20 11.82 19.02
CA THR A 290 7.77 11.74 18.71
C THR A 290 7.43 10.57 17.79
N PHE A 291 8.29 10.28 16.80
CA PHE A 291 8.21 9.05 16.00
C PHE A 291 8.23 7.81 16.90
N GLY A 292 9.20 7.72 17.81
CA GLY A 292 9.35 6.60 18.75
C GLY A 292 8.11 6.38 19.62
N HIS A 293 7.59 7.45 20.23
CA HIS A 293 6.36 7.38 21.02
C HIS A 293 5.13 6.99 20.19
N THR A 294 5.00 7.50 18.97
CA THR A 294 3.90 7.16 18.06
C THR A 294 3.98 5.67 17.68
N LEU A 295 5.18 5.16 17.45
CA LEU A 295 5.42 3.75 17.13
C LEU A 295 5.12 2.83 18.33
N MET A 296 5.50 3.23 19.54
CA MET A 296 5.11 2.54 20.78
C MET A 296 3.58 2.49 20.93
N LEU A 297 2.90 3.61 20.70
CA LEU A 297 1.44 3.68 20.78
C LEU A 297 0.78 2.78 19.72
N ALA A 298 1.35 2.70 18.51
CA ALA A 298 0.88 1.80 17.47
C ALA A 298 0.98 0.33 17.91
N GLY A 299 2.11 -0.06 18.52
CA GLY A 299 2.30 -1.40 19.06
C GLY A 299 1.36 -1.72 20.22
N VAL A 300 1.12 -0.78 21.14
CA VAL A 300 0.13 -0.95 22.22
C VAL A 300 -1.28 -1.10 21.65
N ALA A 301 -1.66 -0.25 20.68
CA ALA A 301 -2.95 -0.36 20.01
C ALA A 301 -3.10 -1.71 19.30
N ARG A 302 -2.03 -2.23 18.68
CA ARG A 302 -2.04 -3.58 18.11
C ARG A 302 -2.23 -4.66 19.17
N ILE A 303 -1.54 -4.61 20.31
CA ILE A 303 -1.75 -5.58 21.40
C ILE A 303 -3.21 -5.60 21.83
N VAL A 304 -3.83 -4.42 22.00
CA VAL A 304 -5.24 -4.32 22.36
C VAL A 304 -6.13 -4.95 21.29
N GLU A 305 -5.85 -4.70 20.01
CA GLU A 305 -6.62 -5.30 18.90
C GLU A 305 -6.50 -6.83 18.88
N VAL A 306 -5.27 -7.34 18.99
CA VAL A 306 -4.95 -8.78 18.98
C VAL A 306 -5.62 -9.51 20.14
N CYS A 307 -5.61 -8.92 21.34
CA CYS A 307 -6.11 -9.56 22.55
C CYS A 307 -7.63 -9.42 22.76
N PHE A 308 -8.24 -8.32 22.29
CA PHE A 308 -9.60 -7.96 22.73
C PHE A 308 -10.62 -7.66 21.61
N ILE A 309 -10.21 -7.44 20.35
CA ILE A 309 -11.14 -6.90 19.33
C ILE A 309 -11.43 -7.86 18.19
N VAL A 310 -10.43 -8.61 17.73
CA VAL A 310 -10.59 -9.53 16.60
C VAL A 310 -10.44 -10.96 17.12
N PRO A 311 -11.55 -11.69 17.32
CA PRO A 311 -11.49 -13.09 17.73
C PRO A 311 -10.78 -13.95 16.68
N LYS A 312 -10.32 -15.13 17.12
CA LYS A 312 -9.68 -16.14 16.26
C LYS A 312 -10.50 -16.34 14.97
N TYR A 313 -9.86 -16.17 13.82
CA TYR A 313 -10.46 -16.49 12.54
C TYR A 313 -10.53 -18.02 12.41
N THR A 314 -11.72 -18.59 12.55
CA THR A 314 -11.94 -20.00 12.21
C THR A 314 -11.75 -20.18 10.69
N PRO A 315 -10.90 -21.14 10.27
CA PRO A 315 -10.81 -21.51 8.85
C PRO A 315 -12.19 -21.85 8.29
N LEU A 316 -12.39 -21.63 6.99
CA LEU A 316 -13.53 -22.21 6.29
C LEU A 316 -13.26 -23.73 6.24
N GLU A 317 -14.05 -24.53 6.95
CA GLU A 317 -13.92 -26.00 6.91
C GLU A 317 -14.19 -26.51 5.49
N GLU A 318 -13.28 -27.32 4.96
CA GLU A 318 -13.56 -28.31 3.92
C GLU A 318 -13.69 -29.65 4.64
N GLY A 319 -14.92 -30.17 4.76
CA GLY A 319 -15.17 -31.52 5.29
C GLY A 319 -15.30 -31.58 6.82
N ASP A 320 -16.49 -31.97 7.22
CA ASP A 320 -16.89 -32.48 8.52
C ASP A 320 -15.95 -33.58 9.07
N GLY A 321 -15.57 -33.45 10.36
CA GLY A 321 -14.88 -34.56 11.04
C GLY A 321 -14.31 -34.29 12.44
N HIS A 322 -14.12 -33.04 12.88
CA HIS A 322 -13.62 -32.78 14.23
C HIS A 322 -14.25 -31.55 14.88
N SER A 323 -15.36 -31.78 15.57
CA SER A 323 -15.94 -30.85 16.53
C SER A 323 -15.18 -30.92 17.86
N GLU A 324 -14.14 -30.11 18.00
CA GLU A 324 -13.72 -29.63 19.34
C GLU A 324 -13.39 -28.14 19.30
N HIS A 325 -14.00 -27.40 20.23
CA HIS A 325 -13.99 -25.94 20.40
C HIS A 325 -14.83 -25.10 19.43
N THR A 326 -16.12 -25.41 19.37
CA THR A 326 -17.17 -24.45 19.02
C THR A 326 -17.25 -23.34 20.08
N LEU A 327 -16.57 -22.22 19.85
CA LEU A 327 -17.06 -20.92 20.33
C LEU A 327 -17.84 -20.27 19.19
N ALA A 328 -19.09 -20.70 19.05
CA ALA A 328 -20.07 -20.00 18.25
C ALA A 328 -20.72 -18.89 19.07
N GLU A 329 -21.04 -17.82 18.33
CA GLU A 329 -22.00 -16.76 18.63
C GLU A 329 -21.60 -15.59 19.53
N GLY A 330 -21.49 -14.45 18.85
CA GLY A 330 -21.75 -13.12 19.36
C GLY A 330 -22.03 -12.21 18.17
N LYS A 331 -23.12 -12.47 17.43
CA LYS A 331 -23.66 -11.58 16.40
C LYS A 331 -24.30 -10.38 17.09
N ASP A 332 -23.48 -9.57 17.74
CA ASP A 332 -23.90 -8.44 18.55
C ASP A 332 -23.75 -7.15 17.72
N GLU A 333 -24.50 -7.08 16.61
CA GLU A 333 -24.47 -5.95 15.67
C GLU A 333 -25.05 -4.65 16.26
N GLY A 334 -25.48 -4.66 17.53
CA GLY A 334 -26.11 -3.52 18.22
C GLY A 334 -25.43 -3.02 19.50
N SER A 335 -24.34 -3.61 19.99
CA SER A 335 -23.74 -3.18 21.26
C SER A 335 -22.75 -2.01 21.07
N THR A 336 -22.70 -1.10 22.06
CA THR A 336 -21.71 -0.01 22.11
C THR A 336 -20.28 -0.54 22.01
N ALA A 337 -20.01 -1.75 22.52
CA ALA A 337 -18.73 -2.44 22.41
C ALA A 337 -18.38 -2.83 20.96
N ALA A 338 -19.33 -3.29 20.16
CA ALA A 338 -19.11 -3.58 18.73
C ALA A 338 -18.84 -2.30 17.91
N SER A 339 -19.47 -1.18 18.28
CA SER A 339 -19.19 0.13 17.67
C SER A 339 -17.79 0.66 18.04
N ALA A 340 -17.39 0.52 19.31
CA ALA A 340 -16.07 0.90 19.79
C ALA A 340 -14.96 0.03 19.18
N GLY A 341 -15.21 -1.29 19.06
CA GLY A 341 -14.30 -2.22 18.38
C GLY A 341 -14.09 -1.87 16.90
N ARG A 342 -15.14 -1.44 16.19
CA ARG A 342 -15.01 -0.96 14.79
C ARG A 342 -14.19 0.32 14.69
N ALA A 343 -14.42 1.31 15.56
CA ALA A 343 -13.65 2.54 15.57
C ALA A 343 -12.16 2.27 15.88
N PHE A 344 -11.89 1.37 16.83
CA PHE A 344 -10.53 1.07 17.26
C PHE A 344 -9.70 0.34 16.20
N ARG A 345 -10.30 -0.38 15.26
CA ARG A 345 -9.57 -1.03 14.14
C ARG A 345 -8.77 -0.04 13.28
N HIS A 346 -9.13 1.24 13.30
CA HIS A 346 -8.38 2.28 12.59
C HIS A 346 -7.13 2.75 13.33
N LEU A 347 -7.13 2.69 14.66
CA LEU A 347 -6.10 3.31 15.48
C LEU A 347 -4.69 2.74 15.21
N PRO A 348 -4.47 1.41 15.19
CA PRO A 348 -3.13 0.88 14.95
C PRO A 348 -2.58 1.24 13.56
N SER A 349 -3.42 1.15 12.53
CA SER A 349 -3.02 1.45 11.16
C SER A 349 -2.75 2.94 10.94
N PHE A 350 -3.58 3.81 11.53
CA PHE A 350 -3.36 5.25 11.49
C PHE A 350 -2.05 5.67 12.16
N LEU A 351 -1.76 5.12 13.35
CA LEU A 351 -0.51 5.41 14.07
C LEU A 351 0.74 4.94 13.32
N LEU A 352 0.66 3.81 12.61
CA LEU A 352 1.75 3.35 11.74
C LEU A 352 1.98 4.30 10.56
N VAL A 353 0.91 4.83 9.94
CA VAL A 353 1.03 5.85 8.89
C VAL A 353 1.65 7.13 9.44
N CYS A 354 1.24 7.56 10.63
CA CYS A 354 1.84 8.72 11.30
C CYS A 354 3.32 8.50 11.60
N ALA A 355 3.68 7.35 12.17
CA ALA A 355 5.06 7.00 12.49
C ALA A 355 5.92 6.98 11.20
N GLY A 356 5.40 6.41 10.11
CA GLY A 356 6.10 6.37 8.84
C GLY A 356 6.34 7.75 8.22
N LEU A 357 5.36 8.66 8.28
CA LEU A 357 5.53 10.04 7.83
C LEU A 357 6.53 10.81 8.72
N LEU A 358 6.42 10.70 10.04
CA LEU A 358 7.36 11.34 10.97
C LEU A 358 8.79 10.86 10.70
N PHE A 359 8.99 9.55 10.55
CA PHE A 359 10.30 8.98 10.27
C PHE A 359 10.83 9.41 8.90
N MET A 360 10.00 9.38 7.86
CA MET A 360 10.40 9.82 6.53
C MET A 360 10.84 11.30 6.51
N SER A 361 10.16 12.13 7.29
CA SER A 361 10.42 13.57 7.38
C SER A 361 11.61 13.95 8.28
N ALA A 362 12.22 12.97 8.97
CA ALA A 362 13.25 13.22 9.95
C ALA A 362 14.68 13.18 9.36
N THR A 363 14.84 13.49 8.07
CA THR A 363 16.17 13.57 7.46
C THR A 363 16.95 14.77 8.00
N ASP A 364 18.27 14.67 8.05
CA ASP A 364 19.11 15.78 8.52
C ASP A 364 18.89 17.02 7.63
N GLU A 365 18.89 16.85 6.30
CA GLU A 365 18.68 17.95 5.34
C GLU A 365 17.29 18.61 5.46
N GLU A 366 16.24 17.85 5.74
CA GLU A 366 14.90 18.41 5.97
C GLU A 366 14.83 19.18 7.27
N LEU A 367 15.37 18.63 8.34
CA LEU A 367 15.27 19.22 9.67
C LEU A 367 16.21 20.41 9.86
N ASP A 368 17.37 20.42 9.19
CA ASP A 368 18.21 21.61 9.04
C ASP A 368 17.42 22.73 8.36
N TYR A 369 16.74 22.42 7.24
CA TYR A 369 15.92 23.41 6.55
C TYR A 369 14.78 23.96 7.42
N VAL A 370 14.09 23.09 8.16
CA VAL A 370 13.01 23.48 9.07
C VAL A 370 13.56 24.37 10.20
N HIS A 371 14.73 24.01 10.75
CA HIS A 371 15.42 24.78 11.76
C HIS A 371 15.81 26.17 11.26
N ASP A 372 16.43 26.25 10.08
CA ASP A 372 16.87 27.50 9.45
C ASP A 372 15.71 28.44 9.12
N LYS A 373 14.51 27.89 8.90
CA LYS A 373 13.27 28.67 8.72
C LYS A 373 12.65 29.13 10.04
N GLY A 374 13.25 28.80 11.18
CA GLY A 374 12.77 29.19 12.50
C GLY A 374 11.48 28.46 12.92
N MET A 375 11.15 27.34 12.28
CA MET A 375 9.98 26.53 12.64
C MET A 375 10.31 25.62 13.80
N ASP A 376 9.47 25.62 14.84
CA ASP A 376 9.65 24.74 15.98
C ASP A 376 9.17 23.30 15.68
N HIS A 377 9.67 22.35 16.44
CA HIS A 377 9.35 20.93 16.28
C HIS A 377 7.84 20.62 16.41
N VAL A 378 7.09 21.31 17.28
CA VAL A 378 5.66 21.04 17.46
C VAL A 378 4.89 21.43 16.21
N THR A 379 5.15 22.62 15.68
CA THR A 379 4.54 23.06 14.41
C THR A 379 4.84 22.08 13.29
N TYR A 380 6.10 21.65 13.15
CA TYR A 380 6.49 20.68 12.13
C TYR A 380 5.79 19.32 12.29
N ILE A 381 5.75 18.78 13.51
CA ILE A 381 5.07 17.52 13.84
C ILE A 381 3.57 17.59 13.52
N LEU A 382 2.91 18.70 13.85
CA LEU A 382 1.48 18.89 13.55
C LEU A 382 1.21 18.94 12.05
N ILE A 383 2.13 19.48 11.24
CA ILE A 383 2.04 19.40 9.78
C ILE A 383 2.12 17.93 9.34
N MET A 384 3.07 17.15 9.87
CA MET A 384 3.20 15.73 9.52
C MET A 384 1.97 14.91 9.91
N PHE A 385 1.39 15.13 11.10
CA PHE A 385 0.12 14.49 11.47
C PHE A 385 -1.04 14.93 10.58
N SER A 386 -1.09 16.20 10.16
CA SER A 386 -2.12 16.69 9.23
C SER A 386 -2.03 15.98 7.87
N VAL A 387 -0.82 15.78 7.35
CA VAL A 387 -0.57 14.98 6.14
C VAL A 387 -0.99 13.51 6.37
N ALA A 388 -0.69 12.95 7.54
CA ALA A 388 -1.11 11.59 7.89
C ALA A 388 -2.63 11.43 7.90
N PHE A 389 -3.37 12.40 8.43
CA PHE A 389 -4.84 12.40 8.38
C PHE A 389 -5.37 12.42 6.95
N LEU A 390 -4.81 13.26 6.07
CA LEU A 390 -5.22 13.31 4.67
C LEU A 390 -4.93 11.99 3.94
N LEU A 391 -3.72 11.44 4.13
CA LEU A 391 -3.32 10.17 3.53
C LEU A 391 -4.20 9.01 4.03
N TYR A 392 -4.42 8.93 5.35
CA TYR A 392 -5.25 7.87 5.91
C TYR A 392 -6.72 8.01 5.52
N THR A 393 -7.23 9.25 5.39
CA THR A 393 -8.58 9.50 4.85
C THR A 393 -8.70 8.94 3.45
N LEU A 394 -7.74 9.23 2.56
CA LEU A 394 -7.73 8.66 1.21
C LEU A 394 -7.72 7.13 1.25
N VAL A 395 -6.90 6.51 2.09
CA VAL A 395 -6.83 5.04 2.24
C VAL A 395 -8.19 4.48 2.65
N VAL A 396 -8.84 5.05 3.66
CA VAL A 396 -10.16 4.59 4.12
C VAL A 396 -11.24 4.83 3.08
N VAL A 397 -11.21 5.95 2.34
CA VAL A 397 -12.12 6.21 1.21
C VAL A 397 -11.94 5.17 0.11
N LEU A 398 -10.71 4.80 -0.23
CA LEU A 398 -10.43 3.76 -1.22
C LEU A 398 -10.91 2.37 -0.77
N ILE A 399 -10.73 2.04 0.51
CA ILE A 399 -11.24 0.78 1.09
C ILE A 399 -12.77 0.78 1.09
N ASN A 400 -13.41 1.89 1.46
CA ASN A 400 -14.87 2.02 1.42
C ASN A 400 -15.39 1.88 -0.02
N LEU A 401 -14.76 2.56 -0.98
CA LEU A 401 -15.11 2.48 -2.39
C LEU A 401 -14.99 1.05 -2.93
N TYR A 402 -13.98 0.29 -2.49
CA TYR A 402 -13.88 -1.13 -2.83
C TYR A 402 -15.11 -1.91 -2.38
N SER A 403 -15.59 -1.67 -1.17
CA SER A 403 -16.74 -2.37 -0.57
C SER A 403 -18.10 -1.92 -1.13
N THR A 404 -18.20 -0.72 -1.70
CA THR A 404 -19.48 -0.10 -2.10
C THR A 404 -19.64 0.10 -3.61
N SER A 405 -18.74 -0.45 -4.44
CA SER A 405 -18.79 -0.25 -5.88
C SER A 405 -18.80 -1.55 -6.69
N GLY A 406 -19.30 -1.46 -7.93
CA GLY A 406 -19.29 -2.55 -8.91
C GLY A 406 -19.98 -3.80 -8.37
N ARG A 407 -19.30 -4.95 -8.42
CA ARG A 407 -19.86 -6.24 -7.94
C ARG A 407 -19.96 -6.36 -6.42
N ASN A 408 -19.34 -5.46 -5.68
CA ASN A 408 -19.33 -5.48 -4.23
C ASN A 408 -20.50 -4.65 -3.64
N ASP A 409 -21.21 -3.87 -4.46
CA ASP A 409 -22.37 -3.11 -4.02
C ASP A 409 -23.59 -4.02 -3.79
N ALA A 410 -23.97 -4.19 -2.53
CA ALA A 410 -25.13 -4.98 -2.13
C ALA A 410 -26.47 -4.39 -2.61
N SER A 411 -26.52 -3.09 -2.94
CA SER A 411 -27.73 -2.41 -3.42
C SER A 411 -28.08 -2.85 -4.84
N ALA A 412 -27.07 -3.10 -5.69
CA ALA A 412 -27.25 -3.60 -7.05
C ALA A 412 -27.85 -5.03 -7.10
N VAL A 413 -27.70 -5.80 -6.02
CA VAL A 413 -28.30 -7.15 -5.88
C VAL A 413 -29.80 -7.05 -5.58
N LYS A 414 -30.26 -6.00 -4.88
CA LYS A 414 -31.67 -5.83 -4.51
C LYS A 414 -32.54 -5.31 -5.66
N GLU A 415 -32.00 -4.48 -6.55
CA GLU A 415 -32.76 -3.91 -7.68
C GLU A 415 -33.07 -4.92 -8.81
N HIS A 416 -32.29 -6.02 -8.88
CA HIS A 416 -32.49 -7.09 -9.86
C HIS A 416 -32.96 -8.42 -9.25
N ALA A 417 -33.33 -8.42 -7.96
CA ALA A 417 -33.92 -9.58 -7.30
C ALA A 417 -35.42 -9.70 -7.63
N ILE A 418 -35.72 -10.14 -8.86
CA ILE A 418 -36.79 -11.14 -9.01
C ILE A 418 -36.23 -12.38 -8.31
N GLU A 419 -36.94 -12.92 -7.32
CA GLU A 419 -36.55 -14.13 -6.59
C GLU A 419 -36.11 -15.24 -7.55
N LEU A 420 -34.80 -15.35 -7.74
CA LEU A 420 -34.12 -16.56 -8.13
C LEU A 420 -33.07 -16.78 -7.05
N THR A 421 -33.32 -17.79 -6.23
CA THR A 421 -32.30 -18.52 -5.51
C THR A 421 -31.06 -18.64 -6.39
N THR A 422 -29.98 -17.96 -6.00
CA THR A 422 -28.70 -18.03 -6.68
C THR A 422 -28.30 -19.50 -6.81
N PRO A 423 -28.13 -20.05 -8.03
CA PRO A 423 -27.42 -21.30 -8.18
C PRO A 423 -25.97 -21.00 -7.86
N THR A 424 -25.49 -21.57 -6.76
CA THR A 424 -24.06 -21.84 -6.58
C THR A 424 -23.49 -22.37 -7.88
N SER A 425 -22.35 -21.84 -8.32
CA SER A 425 -21.65 -22.25 -9.53
C SER A 425 -21.53 -23.79 -9.61
N LYS A 426 -22.33 -24.43 -10.46
CA LYS A 426 -22.34 -25.89 -10.70
C LYS A 426 -21.11 -26.41 -11.46
N TRP A 427 -19.94 -25.79 -11.31
CA TRP A 427 -18.69 -26.31 -11.92
C TRP A 427 -17.84 -27.14 -10.95
N TYR A 428 -18.17 -27.10 -9.66
CA TYR A 428 -17.58 -27.96 -8.62
C TYR A 428 -18.65 -28.36 -7.59
N ALA A 429 -19.78 -28.88 -8.06
CA ALA A 429 -20.66 -29.63 -7.17
C ALA A 429 -20.09 -31.07 -7.09
N PRO A 430 -19.74 -31.58 -5.89
CA PRO A 430 -19.43 -32.98 -5.73
C PRO A 430 -20.60 -33.83 -6.20
N VAL A 431 -20.32 -34.88 -6.97
CA VAL A 431 -21.30 -35.94 -7.24
C VAL A 431 -21.67 -36.53 -5.88
N PRO A 432 -22.97 -36.66 -5.53
CA PRO A 432 -23.36 -37.34 -4.30
C PRO A 432 -22.73 -38.72 -4.29
N ALA A 433 -21.92 -39.00 -3.26
CA ALA A 433 -21.51 -40.38 -3.00
C ALA A 433 -22.79 -41.17 -2.74
N ALA A 434 -22.98 -42.25 -3.49
CA ALA A 434 -24.03 -43.20 -3.19
C ALA A 434 -23.67 -43.81 -1.83
N ASP A 435 -24.39 -43.43 -0.78
CA ASP A 435 -24.40 -44.19 0.46
C ASP A 435 -24.99 -45.57 0.14
N GLU A 436 -24.14 -46.59 0.24
CA GLU A 436 -24.56 -47.99 0.28
C GLU A 436 -25.31 -48.21 1.59
N GLY A 437 -26.61 -47.96 1.59
CA GLY A 437 -27.41 -48.22 2.78
C GLY A 437 -28.79 -47.58 2.75
N GLU A 438 -29.65 -48.01 1.84
CA GLU A 438 -31.09 -48.26 2.07
C GLU A 438 -31.75 -48.56 0.71
N ALA A 439 -32.15 -49.83 0.53
CA ALA A 439 -32.86 -50.28 -0.65
C ALA A 439 -34.33 -49.83 -0.58
N GLU A 440 -34.67 -48.76 -1.30
CA GLU A 440 -36.05 -48.42 -1.66
C GLU A 440 -36.36 -48.92 -3.08
N PRO A 441 -37.56 -49.49 -3.34
CA PRO A 441 -37.81 -50.31 -4.52
C PRO A 441 -37.93 -49.49 -5.80
N MET A 442 -37.27 -49.97 -6.87
CA MET A 442 -37.45 -49.47 -8.23
C MET A 442 -38.92 -49.55 -8.64
N HIS A 443 -39.49 -48.40 -9.00
CA HIS A 443 -40.79 -48.31 -9.64
C HIS A 443 -40.71 -48.93 -11.05
N VAL A 444 -41.27 -50.12 -11.20
CA VAL A 444 -41.53 -50.76 -12.50
C VAL A 444 -42.73 -50.06 -13.12
N ILE A 445 -42.52 -49.35 -14.23
CA ILE A 445 -43.60 -48.89 -15.11
C ILE A 445 -44.06 -50.13 -15.88
N GLY A 446 -45.26 -50.61 -15.55
CA GLY A 446 -45.94 -51.66 -16.29
C GLY A 446 -46.46 -51.13 -17.63
N ASP A 447 -46.35 -51.98 -18.64
CA ASP A 447 -47.11 -51.93 -19.88
C ASP A 447 -48.60 -52.17 -19.56
N GLU A 448 -49.48 -51.35 -20.12
CA GLU A 448 -50.85 -51.75 -20.49
C GLU A 448 -51.22 -51.10 -21.84
N ASP A 449 -51.39 -51.99 -22.82
CA ASP A 449 -52.26 -51.99 -24.02
C ASP A 449 -52.22 -50.89 -25.09
#